data_AF-A0A2N6VL57-F1
#
_entry.id   AF-A0A2N6VL57-F1
#
_cell.length_a   1.000
_cell.length_b   1.000
_cell.length_c   1.000
_cell.angle_alpha   90.00
_cell.angle_beta   90.00
_cell.angle_gamma   90.00
#
_symmetry.space_group_name_H-M   'P 1'
#
loop_
_entity.id
_entity.type
_entity.pdbx_description
1 polymer ?
#
loop_
_entity_poly.entity_id
_entity_poly.type
_entity_poly.pdbx_seq_one_letter_code
_entity_poly.pdbx_strand_id
1 'polypeptide(L)'
;MTDCMDSIAPYLLGNAHEQDVFLIRHYADAGNAEVTARLLEYFNDKSVLSANVEMRGACLIGFVHENYPKLPREEESVKAELDKAIISWAESTRKRLRNRSLTGHAVEVFFFPMPSVGEFRKAIKAELRIEVNS
;
A
#
# COMPACT_ATOMS: atom_id res chain seq x y z
N MET A 1 4.77 -8.36 6.23
CA MET A 1 4.50 -7.05 6.88
C MET A 1 5.74 -6.18 6.91
N THR A 2 6.87 -6.67 7.43
CA THR A 2 8.16 -5.96 7.46
C THR A 2 8.55 -5.42 6.08
N ASP A 3 8.63 -6.30 5.07
CA ASP A 3 9.00 -5.93 3.70
C ASP A 3 8.09 -4.85 3.09
N CYS A 4 6.80 -4.88 3.41
CA CYS A 4 5.83 -3.90 2.94
C CYS A 4 6.12 -2.52 3.55
N MET A 5 6.40 -2.45 4.85
CA MET A 5 6.74 -1.21 5.53
C MET A 5 8.11 -0.68 5.09
N ASP A 6 9.09 -1.57 4.86
CA ASP A 6 10.40 -1.20 4.33
C ASP A 6 10.29 -0.65 2.90
N SER A 7 9.39 -1.20 2.09
CA SER A 7 9.14 -0.73 0.72
C SER A 7 8.53 0.68 0.68
N ILE A 8 7.63 1.03 1.61
CA ILE A 8 6.95 2.34 1.58
C ILE A 8 7.69 3.43 2.35
N ALA A 9 8.56 3.06 3.30
CA ALA A 9 9.25 4.02 4.15
C ALA A 9 10.00 5.12 3.38
N PRO A 10 10.72 4.83 2.28
CA PRO A 10 11.42 5.85 1.52
C PRO A 10 10.53 6.94 0.92
N TYR A 11 9.28 6.59 0.61
CA TYR A 11 8.33 7.50 -0.03
C TYR A 11 7.67 8.43 0.98
N LEU A 12 7.43 7.92 2.19
CA LEU A 12 6.82 8.69 3.27
C LEU A 12 7.85 9.59 3.97
N LEU A 13 9.08 9.11 4.17
CA LEU A 13 10.14 9.85 4.87
C LEU A 13 10.87 10.86 3.98
N GLY A 14 10.52 10.95 2.69
CA GLY A 14 10.96 12.04 1.80
C GLY A 14 12.16 11.73 0.90
N ASN A 15 12.89 10.65 1.12
CA ASN A 15 14.06 10.31 0.30
C ASN A 15 13.72 9.82 -1.12
N ALA A 16 12.52 9.28 -1.35
CA ALA A 16 12.00 8.95 -2.68
C ALA A 16 10.95 9.96 -3.18
N HIS A 17 10.54 10.92 -2.34
CA HIS A 17 9.48 11.89 -2.65
C HIS A 17 9.83 12.79 -3.84
N GLU A 18 11.06 13.28 -3.91
CA GLU A 18 11.49 14.15 -5.02
C GLU A 18 11.38 13.45 -6.38
N GLN A 19 11.68 12.15 -6.42
CA GLN A 19 11.57 11.35 -7.63
C GLN A 19 10.11 11.20 -8.06
N ASP A 20 9.20 10.90 -7.13
CA ASP A 20 7.78 10.76 -7.44
C ASP A 20 7.14 12.08 -7.88
N VAL A 21 7.44 13.17 -7.18
CA VAL A 21 7.00 14.51 -7.57
C VAL A 21 7.54 14.87 -8.96
N PHE A 22 8.79 14.54 -9.26
CA PHE A 22 9.35 14.72 -10.59
C PHE A 22 8.57 13.93 -11.65
N LEU A 23 8.25 12.66 -11.39
CA LEU A 23 7.49 11.83 -12.32
C LEU A 23 6.10 12.40 -12.58
N ILE A 24 5.38 12.82 -11.54
CA ILE A 24 4.06 13.45 -11.67
C ILE A 24 4.17 14.75 -12.47
N ARG A 25 5.14 15.61 -12.16
CA ARG A 25 5.32 16.90 -12.85
C ARG A 25 5.51 16.77 -14.36
N HIS A 26 6.21 15.72 -14.80
CA HIS A 26 6.63 15.58 -16.20
C HIS A 26 5.79 14.59 -17.01
N TYR A 27 5.12 13.64 -16.35
CA TYR A 27 4.45 12.53 -17.02
C TYR A 27 3.01 12.29 -16.58
N ALA A 28 2.45 13.09 -15.65
CA ALA A 28 1.04 12.96 -15.32
C ALA A 28 0.15 13.28 -16.53
N ASP A 29 -0.77 12.38 -16.83
CA ASP A 29 -1.81 12.56 -17.84
C ASP A 29 -3.14 12.12 -17.25
N ALA A 30 -4.04 13.09 -17.04
CA ALA A 30 -5.39 12.84 -16.54
C ALA A 30 -6.41 12.58 -17.66
N GLY A 31 -5.95 12.40 -18.91
CA GLY A 31 -6.80 12.23 -20.10
C GLY A 31 -7.48 13.52 -20.56
N ASN A 32 -7.28 14.62 -19.85
CA ASN A 32 -7.78 15.95 -20.17
C ASN A 32 -6.72 17.01 -19.81
N ALA A 33 -6.41 17.89 -20.75
CA ALA A 33 -5.33 18.88 -20.59
C ALA A 33 -5.61 19.91 -19.48
N GLU A 34 -6.85 20.35 -19.31
CA GLU A 34 -7.24 21.30 -18.26
C GLU A 34 -7.12 20.64 -16.87
N VAL A 35 -7.64 19.42 -16.74
CA VAL A 35 -7.54 18.65 -15.49
C VAL A 35 -6.07 18.38 -15.14
N THR A 36 -5.26 18.00 -16.13
CA THR A 36 -3.82 17.76 -15.94
C THR A 36 -3.13 19.03 -15.47
N ALA A 37 -3.38 20.17 -16.11
CA ALA A 37 -2.79 21.45 -15.71
C ALA A 37 -3.16 21.82 -14.27
N ARG A 38 -4.43 21.66 -13.88
CA ARG A 38 -4.90 21.90 -12.50
C ARG A 38 -4.27 20.95 -11.48
N LEU A 39 -4.15 19.68 -11.82
CA LEU A 39 -3.50 18.69 -10.97
C LEU A 39 -2.03 19.08 -10.72
N LEU A 40 -1.31 19.50 -11.76
CA LEU A 40 0.09 19.91 -11.67
C LEU A 40 0.31 21.14 -10.78
N GLU A 41 -0.70 22.01 -10.58
CA GLU A 41 -0.60 23.14 -9.65
C GLU A 41 -0.40 22.70 -8.19
N TYR A 42 -0.96 21.56 -7.80
CA TYR A 42 -0.77 20.98 -6.46
C TYR A 42 0.64 20.45 -6.26
N PHE A 43 1.28 20.02 -7.34
CA PHE A 43 2.66 19.52 -7.29
C PHE A 43 3.67 20.62 -7.60
N ASN A 44 3.34 21.91 -7.58
CA ASN A 44 4.28 23.01 -7.82
C ASN A 44 4.68 23.71 -6.51
N ASP A 45 5.96 23.64 -6.12
CA ASP A 45 6.45 24.21 -4.84
C ASP A 45 6.28 25.74 -4.73
N LYS A 46 6.05 26.43 -5.85
CA LYS A 46 5.76 27.87 -5.88
C LYS A 46 4.28 28.21 -5.75
N SER A 47 3.41 27.20 -5.81
CA SER A 47 1.96 27.35 -5.71
C SER A 47 1.50 27.25 -4.26
N VAL A 48 0.56 28.10 -3.86
CA VAL A 48 -0.13 27.99 -2.56
C VAL A 48 -0.90 26.67 -2.41
N LEU A 49 -1.27 26.03 -3.53
CA LEU A 49 -2.00 24.75 -3.52
C LEU A 49 -1.11 23.58 -3.10
N SER A 50 0.21 23.70 -3.18
CA SER A 50 1.14 22.66 -2.73
C SER A 50 1.00 22.32 -1.25
N ALA A 51 0.59 23.29 -0.43
CA ALA A 51 0.33 23.08 1.00
C ALA A 51 -0.85 22.13 1.27
N ASN A 52 -1.68 21.85 0.25
CA ASN A 52 -2.84 20.94 0.37
C ASN A 52 -2.49 19.48 0.00
N VAL A 53 -1.23 19.18 -0.32
CA VAL A 53 -0.79 17.83 -0.68
C VAL A 53 -0.26 17.10 0.56
N GLU A 54 -0.82 15.92 0.85
CA GLU A 54 -0.35 15.01 1.88
C GLU A 54 0.10 13.69 1.24
N MET A 55 1.29 13.23 1.60
CA MET A 55 1.75 11.89 1.24
C MET A 55 1.18 10.85 2.20
N ARG A 56 0.41 9.91 1.66
CA ARG A 56 -0.24 8.82 2.41
C ARG A 56 0.24 7.47 1.90
N GLY A 57 0.36 6.50 2.80
CA GLY A 57 0.75 5.14 2.45
C GLY A 57 -0.45 4.21 2.34
N ALA A 58 -0.47 3.33 1.35
CA ALA A 58 -1.41 2.22 1.28
C ALA A 58 -0.64 0.90 1.21
N CYS A 59 -1.01 -0.05 2.08
CA CYS A 59 -0.35 -1.35 2.20
C CYS A 59 -1.35 -2.47 1.99
N LEU A 60 -1.13 -3.31 0.97
CA LEU A 60 -1.87 -4.56 0.80
C LEU A 60 -1.02 -5.73 1.33
N ILE A 61 -1.50 -6.40 2.36
CA ILE A 61 -0.78 -7.49 3.02
C ILE A 61 -1.58 -8.78 2.86
N GLY A 62 -1.18 -9.57 1.86
CA GLY A 62 -1.67 -10.93 1.65
C GLY A 62 -1.10 -11.88 2.70
N PHE A 63 -1.93 -12.72 3.28
CA PHE A 63 -1.51 -13.80 4.19
C PHE A 63 -2.22 -15.11 3.85
N VAL A 64 -1.54 -16.23 4.12
CA VAL A 64 -2.13 -17.56 3.94
C VAL A 64 -3.07 -17.82 5.10
N HIS A 65 -4.31 -18.17 4.79
CA HIS A 65 -5.28 -18.65 5.77
C HIS A 65 -5.68 -20.05 5.35
N GLU A 66 -5.37 -21.06 6.16
CA GLU A 66 -5.54 -22.49 5.83
C GLU A 66 -6.94 -22.86 5.34
N ASN A 67 -7.91 -22.03 5.73
CA ASN A 67 -9.32 -22.27 5.50
C ASN A 67 -9.98 -21.31 4.51
N TYR A 68 -9.20 -20.51 3.81
CA TYR A 68 -9.70 -19.61 2.78
C TYR A 68 -9.49 -20.23 1.38
N PRO A 69 -10.51 -20.38 0.51
CA PRO A 69 -11.95 -20.14 0.67
C PRO A 69 -12.70 -21.47 0.83
N LYS A 70 -12.47 -22.22 1.92
CA LYS A 70 -13.20 -23.48 2.14
C LYS A 70 -14.58 -23.15 2.69
N LEU A 71 -15.53 -22.94 1.79
CA LEU A 71 -16.96 -22.89 2.09
C LEU A 71 -17.54 -24.32 2.10
N PRO A 72 -18.56 -24.62 2.92
CA PRO A 72 -19.20 -23.73 3.87
C PRO A 72 -18.50 -23.71 5.25
N ARG A 73 -18.48 -22.52 5.87
CA ARG A 73 -18.08 -22.30 7.26
C ARG A 73 -19.14 -21.41 7.91
N GLU A 74 -19.39 -21.61 9.20
CA GLU A 74 -20.27 -20.69 9.94
C GLU A 74 -19.64 -19.30 10.06
N GLU A 75 -20.43 -18.29 9.71
CA GLU A 75 -19.99 -16.89 9.63
C GLU A 75 -19.46 -16.39 10.97
N GLU A 76 -20.14 -16.69 12.08
CA GLU A 76 -19.72 -16.26 13.42
C GLU A 76 -18.35 -16.83 13.82
N SER A 77 -18.09 -18.10 13.48
CA SER A 77 -16.81 -18.73 13.78
C SER A 77 -15.67 -18.12 12.97
N VAL A 78 -15.90 -17.85 11.68
CA VAL A 78 -14.90 -17.21 10.81
C VAL A 78 -14.63 -15.78 11.27
N LYS A 79 -15.67 -15.05 11.67
CA LYS A 79 -15.54 -13.69 12.18
C LYS A 79 -14.72 -13.64 13.46
N ALA A 80 -14.99 -14.53 14.42
CA ALA A 80 -14.23 -14.58 15.68
C ALA A 80 -12.74 -14.92 15.46
N GLU A 81 -12.44 -15.83 14.52
CA GLU A 81 -11.06 -16.14 14.12
C GLU A 81 -10.36 -14.92 13.50
N LEU A 82 -11.03 -14.22 12.58
CA LEU A 82 -10.50 -13.02 11.93
C LEU A 82 -10.31 -11.87 12.91
N ASP A 83 -11.28 -11.59 13.78
CA ASP A 83 -11.21 -10.49 14.75
C ASP A 83 -9.99 -10.63 15.66
N LYS A 84 -9.74 -11.85 16.16
CA LYS A 84 -8.55 -12.16 16.98
C LYS A 84 -7.25 -11.92 16.21
N ALA A 85 -7.23 -12.32 14.94
CA ALA A 85 -6.04 -12.17 14.09
C ALA A 85 -5.79 -10.69 13.75
N ILE A 86 -6.84 -9.93 13.41
CA ILE A 86 -6.79 -8.51 13.09
C ILE A 86 -6.23 -7.70 14.26
N ILE A 87 -6.65 -7.96 15.50
CA ILE A 87 -6.11 -7.27 16.68
C ILE A 87 -4.59 -7.47 16.77
N SER A 88 -4.13 -8.72 16.68
CA SER A 88 -2.71 -9.05 16.73
C SER A 88 -1.93 -8.37 15.60
N TRP A 89 -2.47 -8.37 14.38
CA TRP A 89 -1.83 -7.74 13.23
C TRP A 89 -1.79 -6.22 13.36
N ALA A 90 -2.85 -5.59 13.86
CA ALA A 90 -2.91 -4.16 14.08
C ALA A 90 -1.84 -3.71 15.08
N GLU A 91 -1.68 -4.43 16.20
CA GLU A 91 -0.61 -4.16 17.17
C GLU A 91 0.78 -4.33 16.56
N SER A 92 0.97 -5.43 15.82
CA SER A 92 2.21 -5.74 15.12
C SER A 92 2.58 -4.63 14.11
N THR A 93 1.60 -4.15 13.35
CA THR A 93 1.76 -3.06 12.37
C THR A 93 2.09 -1.75 13.06
N ARG A 94 1.36 -1.37 14.12
CA ARG A 94 1.65 -0.17 14.91
C ARG A 94 3.08 -0.18 15.45
N LYS A 95 3.56 -1.32 15.95
CA LYS A 95 4.95 -1.47 16.40
C LYS A 95 5.94 -1.24 15.26
N ARG A 96 5.69 -1.79 14.07
CA ARG A 96 6.59 -1.62 12.91
C ARG A 96 6.61 -0.20 12.37
N LEU A 97 5.46 0.48 12.35
CA LEU A 97 5.36 1.90 11.97
C LEU A 97 6.17 2.78 12.93
N ARG A 98 6.03 2.56 14.24
CA ARG A 98 6.83 3.29 15.26
C ARG A 98 8.33 3.07 15.07
N ASN A 99 8.76 1.83 14.85
CA ASN A 99 10.18 1.50 14.68
C ASN A 99 10.83 2.16 13.44
N ARG A 100 10.02 2.64 12.49
CA ARG A 100 10.47 3.29 11.26
C ARG A 100 10.12 4.78 11.22
N SER A 101 9.66 5.35 12.33
CA SER A 101 9.22 6.75 12.41
C SER A 101 8.11 7.11 11.43
N LEU A 102 7.28 6.14 11.00
CA LEU A 102 6.19 6.35 10.03
C LEU A 102 4.89 6.83 10.67
N THR A 103 4.86 7.05 11.99
CA THR A 103 3.66 7.46 12.72
C THR A 103 3.18 8.88 12.42
N GLY A 104 4.01 9.70 11.76
CA GLY A 104 3.64 11.03 11.29
C GLY A 104 2.82 11.02 9.99
N HIS A 105 2.63 9.86 9.37
CA HIS A 105 1.91 9.71 8.11
C HIS A 105 0.66 8.85 8.28
N ALA A 106 -0.39 9.19 7.53
CA ALA A 106 -1.53 8.30 7.39
C ALA A 106 -1.14 7.07 6.54
N VAL A 107 -1.22 5.88 7.14
CA VAL A 107 -0.97 4.60 6.45
C VAL A 107 -2.21 3.72 6.57
N GLU A 108 -2.83 3.41 5.44
CA GLU A 108 -3.95 2.48 5.32
C GLU A 108 -3.42 1.07 5.07
N VAL A 109 -3.87 0.09 5.86
CA VAL A 109 -3.38 -1.28 5.80
C VAL A 109 -4.53 -2.24 5.58
N PHE A 110 -4.50 -2.93 4.44
CA PHE A 110 -5.48 -3.91 4.01
C PHE A 110 -4.92 -5.31 4.23
N PHE A 111 -5.52 -6.07 5.14
CA PHE A 111 -5.19 -7.48 5.34
C PHE A 111 -6.06 -8.34 4.44
N PHE A 112 -5.45 -9.11 3.55
CA PHE A 112 -6.17 -9.91 2.57
C PHE A 112 -5.88 -11.41 2.77
N PRO A 113 -6.86 -12.22 3.21
CA PRO A 113 -6.68 -13.66 3.31
C PRO A 113 -6.60 -14.26 1.90
N MET A 114 -5.68 -15.21 1.71
CA MET A 114 -5.44 -15.85 0.43
C MET A 114 -5.22 -17.36 0.58
N PRO A 115 -5.59 -18.17 -0.42
CA PRO A 115 -5.29 -19.60 -0.40
C PRO A 115 -3.77 -19.85 -0.50
N SER A 116 -3.07 -19.05 -1.29
CA SER A 116 -1.60 -19.07 -1.39
C SER A 116 -1.07 -17.71 -1.85
N VAL A 117 -0.25 -17.08 -0.99
CA VAL A 117 0.44 -15.82 -1.33
C VAL A 117 1.51 -16.06 -2.40
N GLY A 118 2.17 -17.23 -2.35
CA GLY A 118 3.21 -17.59 -3.31
C GLY A 118 2.67 -17.75 -4.73
N GLU A 119 1.56 -18.47 -4.87
CA GLU A 119 0.92 -18.68 -6.17
C GLU A 119 0.35 -17.38 -6.74
N PHE A 120 -0.26 -16.53 -5.90
CA PHE A 120 -0.69 -15.21 -6.33
C PHE A 120 0.47 -14.36 -6.84
N ARG A 121 1.60 -14.34 -6.12
CA ARG A 121 2.80 -13.61 -6.55
C ARG A 121 3.33 -14.13 -7.88
N LYS A 122 3.35 -15.45 -8.09
CA LYS A 122 3.76 -16.05 -9.37
C LYS A 122 2.82 -15.63 -10.50
N ALA A 123 1.51 -15.72 -10.29
CA ALA A 123 0.50 -15.35 -11.27
C ALA A 123 0.62 -13.88 -11.69
N ILE A 124 0.73 -12.96 -10.73
CA ILE A 124 0.90 -11.52 -11.02
C ILE A 124 2.21 -11.25 -11.76
N LYS A 125 3.32 -11.88 -11.36
CA LYS A 125 4.59 -11.71 -12.07
C LYS A 125 4.53 -12.22 -13.51
N ALA A 126 3.87 -13.35 -13.74
CA ALA A 126 3.67 -13.89 -15.08
C ALA A 126 2.83 -12.96 -15.95
N GLU A 127 1.72 -12.44 -15.41
CA GLU A 127 0.84 -11.49 -16.11
C GLU A 127 1.57 -10.19 -16.46
N LEU A 128 2.35 -9.66 -15.52
CA LEU A 128 3.16 -8.45 -15.71
C LEU A 128 4.44 -8.69 -16.53
N ARG A 129 4.70 -9.94 -16.98
CA ARG A 129 5.89 -10.35 -17.74
C ARG A 129 7.21 -10.01 -17.03
N ILE A 130 7.23 -10.14 -15.71
CA ILE A 130 8.44 -9.95 -14.90
C ILE A 130 9.14 -11.31 -14.80
N GLU A 131 10.36 -11.42 -15.33
CA GLU A 131 11.13 -12.66 -15.30
C GLU A 131 11.35 -13.14 -13.85
N VAL A 132 10.93 -14.38 -13.59
CA VAL A 132 11.13 -15.03 -12.29
C VAL A 132 12.41 -15.85 -12.37
N ASN A 133 13.55 -15.22 -12.11
CA ASN A 133 14.77 -15.97 -11.84
C ASN A 133 14.56 -16.75 -10.53
N SER A 134 14.68 -18.08 -10.66
CA SER A 134 14.43 -19.07 -9.61
C SER A 134 15.50 -19.04 -8.53
#